data_AF-A0A0G1FS54-F1
#
_entry.id   AF-A0A0G1FS54-F1
#
_cell.length_a   1.000
_cell.length_b   1.000
_cell.length_c   1.000
_cell.angle_alpha   90.00
_cell.angle_beta   90.00
_cell.angle_gamma   90.00
#
_symmetry.space_group_name_H-M   'P 1'
#
loop_
_entity.id
_entity.type
_entity.pdbx_description
1 polymer ?
#
loop_
_entity_poly.entity_id
_entity_poly.type
_entity_poly.pdbx_seq_one_letter_code
_entity_poly.pdbx_strand_id
1 'polypeptide(L)'
;MLGNIWNLVLYQPLLNALAVLVSVIPNGDVGIAVVVLTIIVKLILLPLSHKSIESQARMNILTPELNKIKASGASKEEQARLTFDLYKKNKTNPFSGCLLVLIQIPIIFALYYVFLKGINFEGSVLYSFIPTPGTHNMVFLGLIDITSKSALLAILAGVSQYLQAHFMPKPAPSPTTPGTGSSFQESFTKSMSVQMKYIFPFIVAFIAYSISGAVALYWITSNLFMVGQQIYIKKKEFTPVTK
;
A
#
# COMPACT_ATOMS: atom_id res chain seq x y z
N MET A 1 -21.05 -4.11 -17.63
CA MET A 1 -21.19 -3.24 -16.43
C MET A 1 -19.87 -3.07 -15.68
N LEU A 2 -19.22 -4.13 -15.19
CA LEU A 2 -17.93 -4.05 -14.47
C LEU A 2 -16.79 -3.37 -15.28
N GLY A 3 -16.66 -3.68 -16.57
CA GLY A 3 -15.68 -3.00 -17.43
C GLY A 3 -15.93 -1.50 -17.59
N ASN A 4 -17.19 -1.04 -17.55
CA ASN A 4 -17.50 0.38 -17.65
C ASN A 4 -17.18 1.11 -16.33
N ILE A 5 -17.47 0.49 -15.19
CA ILE A 5 -17.12 1.05 -13.88
C ILE A 5 -15.59 1.16 -13.74
N TRP A 6 -14.85 0.12 -14.13
CA TRP A 6 -13.39 0.14 -14.16
C TRP A 6 -12.84 1.31 -14.98
N ASN A 7 -13.37 1.48 -16.20
CA ASN A 7 -12.93 2.54 -17.09
C ASN A 7 -13.26 3.93 -16.55
N LEU A 8 -14.50 4.15 -16.10
CA LEU A 8 -14.98 5.47 -15.68
C LEU A 8 -14.43 5.91 -14.32
N VAL A 9 -14.27 4.99 -13.37
CA VAL A 9 -13.93 5.33 -11.97
C VAL A 9 -12.42 5.25 -11.70
N LEU A 10 -11.69 4.36 -12.40
CA LEU A 10 -10.28 4.11 -12.10
C LEU A 10 -9.38 4.50 -13.27
N TYR A 11 -9.56 3.86 -14.43
CA TYR A 11 -8.62 4.01 -15.54
C TYR A 11 -8.63 5.42 -16.15
N GLN A 12 -9.79 5.95 -16.57
CA GLN A 12 -9.87 7.27 -17.20
C GLN A 12 -9.44 8.38 -16.24
N PRO A 13 -9.90 8.46 -14.97
CA PRO A 13 -9.44 9.51 -14.07
C PRO A 13 -7.92 9.48 -13.85
N LEU A 14 -7.32 8.30 -13.69
CA LEU A 14 -5.87 8.18 -13.52
C LEU A 14 -5.09 8.56 -14.78
N LEU A 15 -5.55 8.14 -15.96
CA LEU A 15 -4.93 8.51 -17.22
C LEU A 15 -5.03 10.02 -17.48
N ASN A 16 -6.19 10.63 -17.21
CA ASN A 16 -6.40 12.07 -17.37
C ASN A 16 -5.57 12.87 -16.36
N ALA A 17 -5.50 12.42 -15.11
CA ALA A 17 -4.62 13.04 -14.13
C ALA A 17 -3.15 12.95 -14.56
N LEU A 18 -2.72 11.82 -15.11
CA LEU A 18 -1.39 11.66 -15.68
C LEU A 18 -1.17 12.61 -16.86
N ALA A 19 -2.14 12.74 -17.77
CA ALA A 19 -2.06 13.66 -18.92
C ALA A 19 -1.88 15.11 -18.47
N VAL A 20 -2.69 15.56 -17.50
CA VAL A 20 -2.54 16.90 -16.90
C VAL A 20 -1.14 17.09 -16.35
N LEU A 21 -0.65 16.13 -15.55
CA LEU A 21 0.69 16.21 -14.95
C LEU A 21 1.78 16.27 -16.02
N VAL A 22 1.71 15.45 -17.06
CA VAL A 22 2.68 15.48 -18.18
C VAL A 22 2.63 16.82 -18.91
N SER A 23 1.45 17.43 -19.09
CA SER A 23 1.33 18.73 -19.76
C SER A 23 1.93 19.90 -18.97
N VAL A 24 2.00 19.82 -17.64
CA VAL A 24 2.54 20.90 -16.78
C VAL A 24 3.98 20.67 -16.34
N ILE A 25 4.46 19.42 -16.39
CA ILE A 25 5.83 19.07 -15.99
C ILE A 25 6.81 19.47 -17.10
N PRO A 26 7.98 20.09 -16.74
CA PRO A 26 9.01 20.43 -17.72
C PRO A 26 9.41 19.22 -18.59
N ASN A 27 9.53 19.45 -19.90
CA ASN A 27 9.85 18.44 -20.91
C ASN A 27 8.85 17.28 -21.01
N GLY A 28 7.70 17.35 -20.34
CA GLY A 28 6.74 16.26 -20.29
C GLY A 28 7.27 14.98 -19.65
N ASP A 29 8.15 15.11 -18.63
CA ASP A 29 8.73 13.96 -17.93
C ASP A 29 7.64 13.11 -17.25
N VAL A 30 7.39 11.95 -17.85
CA VAL A 30 6.37 11.00 -17.39
C VAL A 30 6.76 10.41 -16.05
N GLY A 31 8.05 10.16 -15.78
CA GLY A 31 8.48 9.58 -14.51
C GLY A 31 8.20 10.50 -13.33
N ILE A 32 8.44 11.82 -13.48
CA ILE A 32 8.03 12.81 -12.48
C ILE A 32 6.50 12.81 -12.35
N ALA A 33 5.76 12.73 -13.47
CA ALA A 33 4.30 12.68 -13.44
C ALA A 33 3.78 11.47 -12.64
N VAL A 34 4.39 10.29 -12.79
CA VAL A 34 4.07 9.09 -12.00
C VAL A 34 4.32 9.33 -10.50
N VAL A 35 5.48 9.90 -10.14
CA VAL A 35 5.83 10.18 -8.74
C VAL A 35 4.80 11.13 -8.12
N VAL A 36 4.49 12.25 -8.79
CA VAL A 36 3.53 13.24 -8.31
C VAL A 36 2.12 12.67 -8.21
N LEU A 37 1.66 11.93 -9.23
CA LEU A 37 0.36 11.27 -9.22
C LEU A 37 0.24 10.31 -8.03
N THR A 38 1.29 9.54 -7.77
CA THR A 38 1.34 8.60 -6.64
C THR A 38 1.18 9.33 -5.31
N ILE A 39 1.89 10.45 -5.13
CA ILE A 39 1.79 11.27 -3.92
C ILE A 39 0.38 11.83 -3.76
N ILE A 40 -0.23 12.37 -4.83
CA ILE A 40 -1.61 12.90 -4.80
C ILE A 40 -2.59 11.81 -4.34
N VAL A 41 -2.54 10.63 -4.95
CA VAL A 41 -3.39 9.50 -4.56
C VAL A 41 -3.17 9.12 -3.09
N LYS A 42 -1.91 9.08 -2.63
CA LYS A 42 -1.61 8.77 -1.23
C LYS A 42 -2.10 9.84 -0.26
N LEU A 43 -2.08 11.12 -0.64
CA LEU A 43 -2.63 12.22 0.15
C LEU A 43 -4.15 12.14 0.25
N ILE A 44 -4.85 11.79 -0.83
CA ILE A 44 -6.30 11.55 -0.81
C ILE A 44 -6.65 10.39 0.13
N LEU A 45 -5.84 9.33 0.12
CA LEU A 45 -6.02 8.16 0.99
C LEU A 45 -5.48 8.35 2.42
N LEU A 46 -4.76 9.44 2.69
CA LEU A 46 -4.10 9.71 3.98
C LEU A 46 -5.03 9.59 5.20
N PRO A 47 -6.25 10.15 5.24
CA PRO A 47 -7.13 10.02 6.40
C PRO A 47 -7.54 8.57 6.67
N LEU A 48 -7.74 7.78 5.60
CA LEU A 48 -8.08 6.37 5.73
C LEU A 48 -6.89 5.55 6.20
N SER A 49 -5.72 5.74 5.59
CA SER A 49 -4.50 5.02 5.99
C SER A 49 -4.07 5.39 7.41
N HIS A 50 -4.28 6.64 7.85
CA HIS A 50 -4.05 7.04 9.22
C HIS A 50 -4.88 6.22 10.22
N LYS A 51 -6.21 6.15 10.02
CA LYS A 51 -7.11 5.33 10.86
C LYS A 51 -6.74 3.85 10.86
N SER A 52 -6.32 3.34 9.70
CA SER A 52 -5.89 1.94 9.54
C SER A 52 -4.65 1.63 10.39
N ILE A 53 -3.63 2.49 10.30
CA ILE A 53 -2.37 2.35 11.04
C ILE A 53 -2.60 2.52 12.55
N GLU A 54 -3.39 3.50 12.95
CA GLU A 54 -3.76 3.76 14.34
C GLU A 54 -4.46 2.54 14.96
N SER A 55 -5.46 1.98 14.28
CA SER A 55 -6.18 0.78 14.74
C SER A 55 -5.22 -0.41 14.90
N GLN A 56 -4.33 -0.63 13.92
CA GLN A 56 -3.36 -1.71 13.97
C GLN A 56 -2.40 -1.58 15.16
N ALA A 57 -1.98 -0.36 15.47
CA ALA A 57 -1.08 -0.11 16.58
C ALA A 57 -1.80 -0.20 17.94
N ARG A 58 -3.09 0.18 18.04
CA ARG A 58 -3.93 -0.12 19.21
C ARG A 58 -4.12 -1.62 19.44
N MET A 59 -4.31 -2.41 18.38
CA MET A 59 -4.36 -3.88 18.50
C MET A 59 -3.07 -4.44 19.11
N ASN A 60 -1.92 -3.87 18.74
CA ASN A 60 -0.64 -4.28 19.29
C ASN A 60 -0.52 -3.96 20.79
N ILE A 61 -1.06 -2.84 21.26
CA ILE A 61 -1.14 -2.52 22.69
C ILE A 61 -1.99 -3.56 23.44
N LEU A 62 -3.08 -4.04 22.83
CA LEU A 62 -3.98 -5.02 23.44
C LEU A 62 -3.43 -6.46 23.47
N THR A 63 -2.28 -6.71 22.82
CA THR A 63 -1.64 -8.04 22.79
C THR A 63 -1.53 -8.73 24.15
N PRO A 64 -1.10 -8.06 25.24
CA PRO A 64 -0.95 -8.72 26.54
C PRO A 64 -2.29 -9.22 27.09
N GLU A 65 -3.38 -8.48 26.89
CA GLU A 65 -4.73 -8.89 27.31
C GLU A 65 -5.28 -10.01 26.43
N LEU A 66 -5.03 -9.94 25.12
CA LEU A 66 -5.35 -11.04 24.20
C LEU A 66 -4.65 -12.34 24.60
N ASN A 67 -3.39 -12.25 25.05
CA ASN A 67 -2.64 -13.42 25.52
C ASN A 67 -3.22 -13.99 26.83
N LYS A 68 -3.74 -13.14 27.74
CA LYS A 68 -4.46 -13.61 28.93
C LYS A 68 -5.75 -14.34 28.57
N ILE A 69 -6.53 -13.83 27.61
CA ILE A 69 -7.76 -14.48 27.14
C ILE A 69 -7.43 -15.88 26.59
N LYS A 70 -6.35 -16.01 25.80
CA LYS A 70 -5.91 -17.31 25.27
C LYS A 70 -5.45 -18.28 26.37
N ALA A 71 -4.75 -17.78 27.39
CA ALA A 71 -4.27 -18.57 28.50
C ALA A 71 -5.38 -18.95 29.51
N SER A 72 -6.59 -18.41 29.37
CA SER A 72 -7.70 -18.64 30.31
C SER A 72 -8.22 -20.08 30.35
N GLY A 73 -7.90 -20.91 29.34
CA GLY A 73 -8.44 -22.26 29.20
C GLY A 73 -9.92 -22.33 28.77
N ALA A 74 -10.55 -21.18 28.47
CA ALA A 74 -11.92 -21.12 27.98
C ALA A 74 -12.07 -21.79 26.59
N SER A 75 -13.31 -22.14 26.21
CA SER A 75 -13.61 -22.70 24.88
C SER A 75 -13.23 -21.72 23.75
N LYS A 76 -13.06 -22.21 22.53
CA LYS A 76 -12.70 -21.36 21.38
C LYS A 76 -13.78 -20.30 21.10
N GLU A 77 -15.05 -20.65 21.28
CA GLU A 77 -16.17 -19.71 21.12
C GLU A 77 -16.09 -18.59 22.16
N GLU A 78 -15.83 -18.95 23.42
CA GLU A 78 -15.75 -17.97 24.50
C GLU A 78 -14.50 -17.09 24.37
N GLN A 79 -13.37 -17.65 23.95
CA GLN A 79 -12.17 -16.86 23.61
C GLN A 79 -12.43 -15.87 22.48
N ALA A 80 -13.17 -16.27 21.44
CA ALA A 80 -13.53 -15.39 20.33
C ALA A 80 -14.45 -14.26 20.80
N ARG A 81 -15.44 -14.56 21.66
CA ARG A 81 -16.34 -13.57 22.25
C ARG A 81 -15.58 -12.58 23.12
N LEU A 82 -14.75 -13.05 24.06
CA LEU A 82 -13.94 -12.20 24.94
C LEU A 82 -12.96 -11.32 24.14
N THR A 83 -12.38 -11.86 23.06
CA THR A 83 -11.51 -11.10 22.14
C THR A 83 -12.30 -9.98 21.45
N PHE A 84 -13.51 -10.27 20.97
CA PHE A 84 -14.37 -9.27 20.34
C PHE A 84 -14.81 -8.20 21.33
N ASP A 85 -15.22 -8.60 22.54
CA ASP A 85 -15.62 -7.68 23.61
C ASP A 85 -14.45 -6.80 24.07
N LEU A 86 -13.24 -7.34 24.12
CA LEU A 86 -12.03 -6.57 24.39
C LEU A 86 -11.79 -5.49 23.32
N TYR A 87 -11.89 -5.85 22.04
CA TYR A 87 -11.76 -4.89 20.94
C TYR A 87 -12.85 -3.82 20.99
N LYS A 88 -14.10 -4.22 21.24
CA LYS A 88 -15.25 -3.31 21.36
C LYS A 88 -15.09 -2.34 22.54
N LYS A 89 -14.69 -2.84 23.71
CA LYS A 89 -14.44 -2.03 24.92
C LYS A 89 -13.35 -0.99 24.69
N ASN A 90 -12.31 -1.35 23.94
CA ASN A 90 -11.19 -0.47 23.61
C ASN A 90 -11.40 0.35 22.32
N LYS A 91 -12.58 0.26 21.68
CA LYS A 91 -12.92 0.95 20.42
C LYS A 91 -11.89 0.71 19.31
N THR A 92 -11.36 -0.51 19.24
CA THR A 92 -10.36 -0.95 18.25
C THR A 92 -11.04 -1.81 17.19
N ASN A 93 -10.79 -1.54 15.91
CA ASN A 93 -11.41 -2.29 14.80
C ASN A 93 -10.39 -3.24 14.14
N PRO A 94 -10.57 -4.57 14.24
CA PRO A 94 -9.64 -5.54 13.67
C PRO A 94 -9.61 -5.57 12.13
N PHE A 95 -10.62 -4.98 11.46
CA PHE A 95 -10.72 -4.96 10.00
C PHE A 95 -10.16 -3.68 9.36
N SER A 96 -9.69 -2.72 10.14
CA SER A 96 -9.17 -1.46 9.57
C SER A 96 -7.93 -1.68 8.69
N GLY A 97 -7.12 -2.71 8.96
CA GLY A 97 -5.97 -3.07 8.15
C GLY A 97 -6.35 -3.59 6.75
N CYS A 98 -7.34 -4.49 6.67
CA CYS A 98 -7.74 -5.09 5.38
C CYS A 98 -8.47 -4.09 4.48
N LEU A 99 -9.24 -3.16 5.04
CA LEU A 99 -9.96 -2.14 4.27
C LEU A 99 -9.00 -1.28 3.42
N LEU A 100 -7.86 -0.88 3.98
CA LEU A 100 -6.87 -0.09 3.25
C LEU A 100 -6.29 -0.89 2.06
N VAL A 101 -5.98 -2.16 2.28
CA VAL A 101 -5.44 -3.05 1.24
C VAL A 101 -6.47 -3.25 0.12
N LEU A 102 -7.74 -3.47 0.47
CA LEU A 102 -8.82 -3.67 -0.49
C LEU A 102 -9.03 -2.46 -1.41
N ILE A 103 -8.89 -1.24 -0.88
CA ILE A 103 -8.97 0.00 -1.67
C ILE A 103 -7.71 0.20 -2.52
N GLN A 104 -6.54 -0.22 -2.03
CA GLN A 104 -5.28 -0.07 -2.72
C GLN A 104 -5.14 -0.98 -3.94
N ILE A 105 -5.69 -2.20 -3.89
CA ILE A 105 -5.58 -3.20 -4.97
C ILE A 105 -6.11 -2.68 -6.31
N PRO A 106 -7.36 -2.16 -6.43
CA PRO A 106 -7.87 -1.61 -7.68
C PRO A 106 -7.03 -0.47 -8.25
N ILE A 107 -6.47 0.39 -7.38
CA ILE A 107 -5.64 1.52 -7.78
C ILE A 107 -4.31 1.04 -8.38
N ILE A 108 -3.66 0.05 -7.76
CA ILE A 108 -2.43 -0.55 -8.30
C ILE A 108 -2.72 -1.12 -9.69
N PHE A 109 -3.78 -1.92 -9.82
CA PHE A 109 -4.14 -2.53 -11.10
C PHE A 109 -4.49 -1.48 -12.16
N ALA A 110 -5.12 -0.37 -11.79
CA ALA A 110 -5.48 0.68 -12.73
C ALA A 110 -4.25 1.42 -13.25
N LEU A 111 -3.30 1.76 -12.37
CA LEU A 111 -2.02 2.34 -12.76
C LEU A 111 -1.21 1.37 -13.64
N TYR A 112 -1.18 0.08 -13.28
CA TYR A 112 -0.54 -0.93 -14.11
C TYR A 112 -1.16 -1.03 -15.49
N TYR A 113 -2.50 -0.99 -15.56
CA TYR A 113 -3.24 -1.06 -16.81
C TYR A 113 -2.95 0.16 -17.72
N VAL A 114 -2.75 1.35 -17.14
CA VAL A 114 -2.29 2.54 -17.88
C VAL A 114 -0.95 2.29 -18.57
N PHE A 115 0.05 1.75 -17.85
CA PHE A 115 1.37 1.50 -18.45
C PHE A 115 1.38 0.31 -19.41
N LEU A 116 0.61 -0.75 -19.12
CA LEU A 116 0.51 -1.92 -20.00
C LEU A 116 -0.14 -1.59 -21.35
N LYS A 117 -1.11 -0.67 -21.38
CA LYS A 117 -1.72 -0.20 -22.63
C LYS A 117 -0.83 0.75 -23.44
N GLY A 118 0.29 1.17 -22.87
CA GLY A 118 1.09 2.26 -23.42
C GLY A 118 0.46 3.61 -23.11
N ILE A 119 1.31 4.60 -22.84
CA ILE A 119 0.88 5.97 -22.56
C ILE A 119 0.58 6.64 -23.91
N ASN A 120 -0.62 6.41 -24.42
CA ASN A 120 -1.13 7.08 -25.61
C ASN A 120 -2.21 8.08 -25.17
N PHE A 121 -1.84 9.35 -25.14
CA PHE A 121 -2.75 10.46 -24.81
C PHE A 121 -3.62 10.88 -26.01
N GLU A 122 -4.13 9.91 -26.78
CA GLU A 122 -5.04 10.20 -27.88
C GLU A 122 -6.34 10.83 -27.35
N GLY A 123 -6.87 11.82 -28.09
CA GLY A 123 -8.02 12.62 -27.66
C GLY A 123 -9.31 11.84 -27.44
N SER A 124 -9.39 10.58 -27.89
CA SER A 124 -10.56 9.70 -27.69
C SER A 124 -10.67 9.11 -26.27
N VAL A 125 -9.59 9.16 -25.49
CA VAL A 125 -9.54 8.57 -24.12
C VAL A 125 -9.46 9.63 -23.03
N LEU A 126 -9.11 10.86 -23.39
CA LEU A 126 -9.09 12.01 -22.49
C LEU A 126 -10.48 12.64 -22.36
N TYR A 127 -10.74 13.29 -21.23
CA TYR A 127 -11.90 14.15 -21.10
C TYR A 127 -11.73 15.37 -22.00
N SER A 128 -12.84 15.89 -22.53
CA SER A 128 -12.85 16.97 -23.52
C SER A 128 -12.16 18.26 -23.06
N PHE A 129 -12.06 18.47 -21.75
CA PHE A 129 -11.43 19.65 -21.14
C PHE A 129 -9.95 19.43 -20.75
N ILE A 130 -9.41 18.23 -20.95
CA ILE A 130 -8.00 17.91 -20.63
C ILE A 130 -7.16 18.10 -21.90
N PRO A 131 -6.12 18.95 -21.86
CA PRO A 131 -5.27 19.16 -23.02
C PRO A 131 -4.47 17.89 -23.33
N THR A 132 -4.34 17.56 -24.61
CA THR A 132 -3.40 16.53 -25.05
C THR A 132 -1.97 17.03 -24.84
N PRO A 133 -1.12 16.31 -24.09
CA PRO A 133 0.27 16.72 -23.91
C PRO A 133 1.01 16.75 -25.26
N GLY A 134 1.66 17.87 -25.57
CA GLY A 134 2.39 18.04 -26.84
C GLY A 134 3.67 17.20 -26.93
N THR A 135 4.30 16.90 -25.79
CA THR A 135 5.47 16.03 -25.66
C THR A 135 5.33 15.15 -24.43
N HIS A 136 5.73 13.89 -24.52
CA HIS A 136 5.84 13.00 -23.36
C HIS A 136 7.23 12.34 -23.39
N ASN A 137 8.05 12.66 -22.40
CA ASN A 137 9.40 12.13 -22.27
C ASN A 137 9.39 10.97 -21.28
N MET A 138 9.82 9.81 -21.76
CA MET A 138 9.94 8.58 -20.95
C MET A 138 11.31 8.43 -20.29
N VAL A 139 12.20 9.42 -20.41
CA VAL A 139 13.49 9.43 -19.74
C VAL A 139 13.35 10.21 -18.43
N PHE A 140 13.12 9.47 -17.34
CA PHE A 140 12.97 10.02 -16.00
C PHE A 140 14.23 10.78 -15.57
N LEU A 141 14.05 12.05 -15.20
CA LEU A 141 15.08 13.01 -14.83
C LEU A 141 16.17 13.21 -15.91
N GLY A 142 15.91 12.79 -17.15
CA GLY A 142 16.92 12.74 -18.21
C GLY A 142 18.00 11.66 -18.01
N LEU A 143 17.81 10.73 -17.06
CA LEU A 143 18.81 9.72 -16.68
C LEU A 143 18.38 8.28 -16.98
N ILE A 144 17.10 7.96 -16.82
CA ILE A 144 16.62 6.57 -16.83
C ILE A 144 15.40 6.43 -17.75
N ASP A 145 15.49 5.61 -18.79
CA ASP A 145 14.31 5.24 -19.59
C ASP A 145 13.37 4.34 -18.77
N ILE A 146 12.13 4.80 -18.61
CA ILE A 146 11.08 4.11 -17.84
C ILE A 146 10.08 3.36 -18.72
N THR A 147 10.23 3.41 -20.05
CA THR A 147 9.46 2.62 -21.02
C THR A 147 9.86 1.15 -20.95
N SER A 148 11.17 0.90 -20.90
CA SER A 148 11.73 -0.44 -20.90
C SER A 148 11.89 -1.01 -19.48
N LYS A 149 12.36 -2.26 -19.43
CA LYS A 149 12.76 -2.91 -18.18
C LYS A 149 13.97 -2.18 -17.59
N SER A 150 13.97 -1.99 -16.27
CA SER A 150 15.09 -1.38 -15.54
C SER A 150 15.41 -2.21 -14.30
N ALA A 151 16.56 -2.90 -14.32
CA ALA A 151 17.01 -3.70 -13.19
C ALA A 151 17.26 -2.84 -11.94
N LEU A 152 17.83 -1.65 -12.12
CA LEU A 152 18.07 -0.69 -11.04
C LEU A 152 16.76 -0.31 -10.34
N LEU A 153 15.76 0.15 -11.10
CA LEU A 153 14.48 0.55 -10.52
C LEU A 153 13.72 -0.64 -9.92
N ALA A 154 13.81 -1.82 -10.53
CA ALA A 154 13.19 -3.03 -9.99
C ALA A 154 13.79 -3.46 -8.65
N ILE A 155 15.12 -3.43 -8.51
CA ILE A 155 15.80 -3.70 -7.24
C ILE A 155 15.40 -2.67 -6.19
N LEU A 156 15.38 -1.38 -6.55
CA LEU A 156 14.93 -0.32 -5.64
C LEU A 156 13.47 -0.49 -5.23
N ALA A 157 12.60 -0.94 -6.13
CA ALA A 157 11.20 -1.26 -5.79
C ALA A 157 11.13 -2.40 -4.75
N GLY A 158 11.89 -3.49 -4.94
CA GLY A 158 12.00 -4.57 -3.95
C GLY A 158 12.55 -4.10 -2.61
N VAL A 159 13.65 -3.34 -2.60
CA VAL A 159 14.25 -2.79 -1.36
C VAL A 159 13.24 -1.87 -0.65
N SER A 160 12.58 -0.98 -1.38
CA SER A 160 11.56 -0.10 -0.81
C SER A 160 10.39 -0.90 -0.23
N GLN A 161 10.00 -2.02 -0.85
CA GLN A 161 8.95 -2.91 -0.35
C GLN A 161 9.37 -3.59 0.95
N TYR A 162 10.61 -4.04 1.05
CA TYR A 162 11.15 -4.59 2.29
C TYR A 162 11.12 -3.54 3.41
N LEU A 163 11.58 -2.32 3.13
CA LEU A 163 11.57 -1.22 4.10
C LEU A 163 10.13 -0.91 4.53
N GLN A 164 9.20 -0.78 3.60
CA GLN A 164 7.79 -0.56 3.89
C GLN A 164 7.22 -1.65 4.81
N ALA A 165 7.45 -2.93 4.51
CA ALA A 165 7.02 -4.04 5.35
C ALA A 165 7.72 -4.08 6.72
N HIS A 166 8.98 -3.63 6.81
CA HIS A 166 9.72 -3.52 8.07
C HIS A 166 9.11 -2.48 9.01
N PHE A 167 8.66 -1.35 8.48
CA PHE A 167 8.05 -0.26 9.25
C PHE A 167 6.56 -0.46 9.52
N MET A 168 5.90 -1.43 8.88
CA MET A 168 4.53 -1.79 9.25
C MET A 168 4.46 -2.30 10.70
N PRO A 169 3.39 -1.99 11.44
CA PRO A 169 3.18 -2.51 12.77
C PRO A 169 3.26 -4.04 12.75
N LYS A 170 4.13 -4.62 13.57
CA LYS A 170 4.24 -6.07 13.71
C LYS A 170 2.89 -6.60 14.22
N PRO A 171 2.37 -7.73 13.72
CA PRO A 171 1.21 -8.36 14.33
C PRO A 171 1.50 -8.67 15.80
N ALA A 172 0.46 -8.62 16.63
CA ALA A 172 0.48 -9.01 18.04
C ALA A 172 1.22 -10.36 18.22
N PRO A 173 2.36 -10.40 18.97
CA PRO A 173 3.04 -11.66 19.26
C PRO A 173 2.19 -12.57 20.16
N SER A 174 2.04 -13.83 19.76
CA SER A 174 1.48 -14.90 20.62
C SER A 174 2.60 -15.59 21.41
N PRO A 175 2.36 -15.98 22.68
CA PRO A 175 3.24 -16.90 23.38
C PRO A 175 3.25 -18.25 22.66
N THR A 176 4.42 -18.69 22.24
CA THR A 176 4.69 -20.10 21.92
C THR A 176 4.73 -20.88 23.23
N THR A 177 3.57 -21.25 23.75
CA THR A 177 3.50 -22.31 24.76
C THR A 177 3.64 -23.65 24.03
N PRO A 178 4.66 -24.48 24.34
CA PRO A 178 4.77 -25.81 23.76
C PRO A 178 3.51 -26.63 24.07
N GLY A 179 2.83 -27.15 23.06
CA GLY A 179 1.69 -28.07 23.22
C GLY A 179 0.29 -27.47 22.97
N THR A 180 0.13 -26.15 22.90
CA THR A 180 -1.11 -25.51 22.44
C THR A 180 -0.95 -25.05 21.00
N GLY A 181 -1.55 -25.75 20.05
CA GLY A 181 -1.49 -25.38 18.64
C GLY A 181 -1.99 -23.95 18.42
N SER A 182 -1.26 -23.13 17.64
CA SER A 182 -1.69 -21.79 17.29
C SER A 182 -3.02 -21.85 16.52
N SER A 183 -3.96 -20.96 16.87
CA SER A 183 -5.22 -20.87 16.14
C SER A 183 -4.95 -20.59 14.65
N PHE A 184 -5.83 -21.07 13.75
CA PHE A 184 -5.67 -20.89 12.30
C PHE A 184 -5.44 -19.41 11.93
N GLN A 185 -6.20 -18.50 12.56
CA GLN A 185 -6.10 -17.06 12.34
C GLN A 185 -4.72 -16.50 12.70
N GLU A 186 -4.08 -17.01 13.75
CA GLU A 186 -2.74 -16.59 14.17
C GLU A 186 -1.67 -17.08 13.21
N SER A 187 -1.71 -18.37 12.86
CA SER A 187 -0.83 -18.97 11.88
C SER A 187 -0.93 -18.23 10.55
N PHE A 188 -2.15 -17.88 10.14
CA PHE A 188 -2.42 -17.08 8.95
C PHE A 188 -1.82 -15.67 9.04
N THR A 189 -2.09 -14.92 10.11
CA THR A 189 -1.61 -13.53 10.27
C THR A 189 -0.09 -13.46 10.36
N LYS A 190 0.53 -14.39 11.12
CA LYS A 190 1.99 -14.52 11.20
C LYS A 190 2.59 -14.85 9.84
N SER A 191 2.04 -15.85 9.15
CA SER A 191 2.49 -16.25 7.81
C SER A 191 2.39 -15.07 6.84
N MET A 192 1.26 -14.39 6.78
CA MET A 192 1.06 -13.21 5.94
C MET A 192 2.11 -12.12 6.22
N SER A 193 2.40 -11.83 7.49
CA SER A 193 3.42 -10.81 7.83
C SER A 193 4.84 -11.20 7.40
N VAL A 194 5.20 -12.49 7.54
CA VAL A 194 6.51 -13.01 7.12
C VAL A 194 6.62 -12.99 5.60
N GLN A 195 5.58 -13.43 4.89
CA GLN A 195 5.53 -13.40 3.43
C GLN A 195 5.63 -11.96 2.91
N MET A 196 4.86 -11.03 3.48
CA MET A 196 4.90 -9.60 3.10
C MET A 196 6.27 -8.97 3.31
N LYS A 197 7.01 -9.39 4.34
CA LYS A 197 8.33 -8.85 4.65
C LYS A 197 9.46 -9.48 3.84
N TYR A 198 9.43 -10.79 3.61
CA TYR A 198 10.58 -11.51 3.08
C TYR A 198 10.36 -12.12 1.69
N ILE A 199 9.12 -12.39 1.28
CA ILE A 199 8.83 -12.96 -0.04
C ILE A 199 8.36 -11.88 -1.00
N PHE A 200 7.43 -11.05 -0.56
CA PHE A 200 6.79 -10.04 -1.39
C PHE A 200 7.78 -9.03 -2.00
N PRO A 201 8.86 -8.57 -1.33
CA PRO A 201 9.88 -7.74 -1.97
C PRO A 201 10.47 -8.32 -3.26
N PHE A 202 10.68 -9.64 -3.32
CA PHE A 202 11.20 -10.31 -4.52
C PHE A 202 10.14 -10.39 -5.62
N ILE A 203 8.89 -10.68 -5.26
CA ILE A 203 7.75 -10.67 -6.21
C ILE A 203 7.62 -9.27 -6.83
N VAL A 204 7.72 -8.23 -6.01
CA VAL A 204 7.63 -6.84 -6.45
C VAL A 204 8.75 -6.47 -7.39
N ALA A 205 10.00 -6.80 -7.05
CA ALA A 205 11.13 -6.56 -7.92
C ALA A 205 10.95 -7.29 -9.28
N PHE A 206 10.49 -8.55 -9.24
CA PHE A 206 10.22 -9.33 -10.45
C PHE A 206 9.12 -8.71 -11.33
N ILE A 207 7.99 -8.32 -10.74
CA ILE A 207 6.87 -7.67 -11.46
C ILE A 207 7.33 -6.33 -12.04
N ALA A 208 8.01 -5.52 -11.24
CA ALA A 208 8.53 -4.22 -11.65
C ALA A 208 9.51 -4.35 -12.83
N TYR A 209 10.40 -5.33 -12.78
CA TYR A 209 11.31 -5.64 -13.89
C TYR A 209 10.57 -6.14 -15.13
N SER A 210 9.51 -6.93 -14.95
CA SER A 210 8.79 -7.55 -16.07
C SER A 210 7.91 -6.59 -16.84
N ILE A 211 7.37 -5.56 -16.18
CA ILE A 211 6.40 -4.62 -16.78
C ILE A 211 7.10 -3.37 -17.34
N SER A 212 7.57 -2.46 -16.49
CA SER A 212 8.21 -1.21 -16.92
C SER A 212 8.90 -0.48 -15.77
N GLY A 213 9.86 0.40 -16.09
CA GLY A 213 10.45 1.34 -15.13
C GLY A 213 9.42 2.27 -14.48
N ALA A 214 8.34 2.64 -15.19
CA ALA A 214 7.27 3.47 -14.65
C ALA A 214 6.53 2.79 -13.49
N VAL A 215 6.26 1.48 -13.64
CA VAL A 215 5.69 0.66 -12.56
C VAL A 215 6.65 0.59 -11.36
N ALA A 216 7.94 0.44 -11.61
CA ALA A 216 8.94 0.44 -10.54
C ALA A 216 8.95 1.78 -9.76
N LEU A 217 8.90 2.92 -10.44
CA LEU A 217 8.82 4.25 -9.82
C LEU A 217 7.57 4.42 -8.94
N TYR A 218 6.43 3.93 -9.42
CA TYR A 218 5.20 3.92 -8.62
C TYR A 218 5.39 3.15 -7.31
N TRP A 219 5.97 1.94 -7.36
CA TRP A 219 6.21 1.14 -6.16
C TRP A 219 7.15 1.82 -5.19
N ILE A 220 8.29 2.32 -5.69
CA ILE A 220 9.28 3.03 -4.88
C ILE A 220 8.60 4.20 -4.16
N THR A 221 7.91 5.06 -4.90
CA THR A 221 7.27 6.26 -4.36
C THR A 221 6.18 5.90 -3.35
N SER A 222 5.30 4.96 -3.70
CA SER A 222 4.23 4.49 -2.82
C SER A 222 4.78 3.92 -1.50
N ASN A 223 5.85 3.12 -1.58
CA ASN A 223 6.46 2.48 -0.42
C ASN A 223 7.17 3.49 0.47
N LEU A 224 7.95 4.40 -0.10
CA LEU A 224 8.61 5.46 0.66
C LEU A 224 7.60 6.41 1.32
N PHE A 225 6.51 6.76 0.63
CA PHE A 225 5.42 7.52 1.24
C PHE A 225 4.84 6.78 2.45
N MET A 226 4.57 5.48 2.30
CA MET A 226 4.04 4.67 3.40
C MET A 226 5.03 4.56 4.56
N VAL A 227 6.33 4.40 4.31
CA VAL A 227 7.36 4.43 5.37
C VAL A 227 7.32 5.77 6.11
N GLY A 228 7.32 6.89 5.38
CA GLY A 228 7.23 8.23 5.97
C GLY A 228 5.96 8.40 6.81
N GLN A 229 4.82 7.92 6.30
CA GLN A 229 3.55 7.93 7.03
C GLN A 229 3.61 7.10 8.32
N GLN A 230 4.16 5.87 8.27
CA GLN A 230 4.31 5.01 9.44
C GLN A 230 5.19 5.67 10.52
N ILE A 231 6.32 6.26 10.11
CA ILE A 231 7.24 6.96 11.02
C ILE A 231 6.54 8.16 11.67
N TYR A 232 5.82 8.96 10.89
CA TYR A 232 5.09 10.14 11.37
C TYR A 232 4.02 9.77 12.42
N ILE A 233 3.18 8.77 12.12
CA ILE A 233 2.11 8.32 13.02
C ILE A 233 2.71 7.70 14.29
N LYS A 234 3.74 6.86 14.15
CA LYS A 234 4.41 6.25 15.31
C LYS A 234 4.94 7.30 16.28
N LYS A 235 5.54 8.38 15.76
CA LYS A 235 6.03 9.50 16.58
C LYS A 235 4.88 10.24 17.27
N LYS A 236 3.79 10.53 16.55
CA LYS A 236 2.68 11.33 17.08
C LYS A 236 1.85 10.60 18.15
N GLU A 237 1.53 9.33 17.93
CA GLU A 237 0.56 8.58 18.75
C GLU A 237 1.23 7.76 19.88
N PHE A 238 2.54 7.49 19.81
CA PHE A 238 3.26 6.62 20.76
C PHE A 238 4.45 7.29 21.47
N THR A 239 4.56 8.62 21.41
CA THR A 239 5.45 9.31 22.35
C THR A 239 4.83 9.17 23.75
N PRO A 240 5.55 8.62 24.74
CA PRO A 240 5.02 8.53 26.10
C PRO A 240 4.69 9.94 26.56
N VAL A 241 3.44 10.16 26.95
CA VAL A 241 3.05 11.35 27.70
C VAL A 241 3.81 11.27 29.01
N THR A 242 4.95 11.94 29.07
CA THR A 242 5.60 12.30 30.33
C THR A 242 4.65 13.28 31.00
N LYS A 243 3.84 12.77 31.93
CA LYS A 243 3.17 13.54 32.96
C LYS A 243 3.48 12.90 34.29
#